data_AF-A0A1Y5FFM9-F1
#
_entry.id   AF-A0A1Y5FFM9-F1
#
_cell.length_a   1.000
_cell.length_b   1.000
_cell.length_c   1.000
_cell.angle_alpha   90.00
_cell.angle_beta   90.00
_cell.angle_gamma   90.00
#
_symmetry.space_group_name_H-M   'P 1'
#
loop_
_entity.id
_entity.type
_entity.pdbx_description
1 polymer ?
#
loop_
_entity_poly.entity_id
_entity_poly.type
_entity_poly.pdbx_seq_one_letter_code
_entity_poly.pdbx_strand_id
1 'polypeptide(L)'
;MKTLLLLSTLFMSTNILATNLNRVFDGLNAACETPYDVFNSKRRDVFNFTNPLVNSSQGNLAIQVDVNLFECIQDNDEFVFIFRNNLDPISYKTYDGKATITRFDTTKLVRAFSIENGIVSTGTLTLAEKGFKALLNISKSDLQENTFTGASEKGSHYIDLDFYSIRSFFHNDVDLGSSEVSSAIYRLFIDLKTKKAQF
;
A
#
# COMPACT_ATOMS: atom_id res chain seq x y z
N MET A 1 3.50 -62.85 -5.53
CA MET A 1 3.93 -61.43 -5.62
C MET A 1 3.05 -60.71 -6.63
N LYS A 2 2.02 -59.98 -6.17
CA LYS A 2 1.27 -58.96 -6.92
C LYS A 2 0.15 -58.41 -6.03
N THR A 3 0.52 -57.45 -5.18
CA THR A 3 -0.39 -56.51 -4.50
C THR A 3 0.48 -55.33 -4.08
N LEU A 4 0.91 -54.57 -5.07
CA LEU A 4 1.63 -53.32 -4.89
C LEU A 4 0.94 -52.32 -5.80
N LEU A 5 -0.09 -51.62 -5.30
CA LEU A 5 -0.72 -50.42 -5.89
C LEU A 5 -1.99 -50.08 -5.08
N LEU A 6 -1.80 -49.71 -3.80
CA LEU A 6 -2.87 -49.13 -2.99
C LEU A 6 -2.27 -48.33 -1.85
N LEU A 7 -1.31 -47.44 -2.18
CA LEU A 7 -0.81 -46.43 -1.23
C LEU A 7 -0.25 -45.19 -1.94
N SER A 8 -0.71 -44.90 -3.17
CA SER A 8 -0.32 -43.70 -3.93
C SER A 8 -1.44 -42.66 -4.04
N THR A 9 -2.58 -42.86 -3.36
CA THR A 9 -3.74 -41.94 -3.40
C THR A 9 -3.93 -41.12 -2.13
N LEU A 10 -3.02 -41.17 -1.16
CA LEU A 10 -3.11 -40.40 0.09
C LEU A 10 -2.27 -39.11 0.13
N PHE A 11 -1.60 -38.73 -0.97
CA PHE A 11 -0.74 -37.53 -1.02
C PHE A 11 -1.14 -36.51 -2.10
N MET A 12 -2.42 -36.47 -2.51
CA MET A 12 -2.91 -35.43 -3.41
C MET A 12 -4.16 -34.75 -2.86
N SER A 13 -3.97 -33.84 -1.91
CA SER A 13 -4.89 -32.70 -1.68
C SER A 13 -4.40 -31.65 -0.66
N THR A 14 -3.09 -31.47 -0.42
CA THR A 14 -2.61 -30.34 0.41
C THR A 14 -2.12 -29.13 -0.41
N ASN A 15 -2.41 -29.07 -1.71
CA ASN A 15 -2.10 -27.91 -2.55
C ASN A 15 -3.14 -26.76 -2.46
N ILE A 16 -3.93 -26.70 -1.38
CA ILE A 16 -4.83 -25.56 -1.10
C ILE A 16 -4.30 -24.70 0.08
N LEU A 17 -3.08 -24.98 0.58
CA LEU A 17 -2.49 -24.24 1.70
C LEU A 17 -1.44 -23.19 1.29
N ALA A 18 -1.23 -22.95 -0.01
CA ALA A 18 -0.29 -21.94 -0.52
C ALA A 18 -0.95 -20.65 -1.04
N THR A 19 -2.28 -20.54 -0.96
CA THR A 19 -3.04 -19.42 -1.55
C THR A 19 -3.45 -18.33 -0.56
N ASN A 20 -3.18 -18.50 0.74
CA ASN A 20 -3.68 -17.57 1.79
C ASN A 20 -2.64 -16.56 2.30
N LEU A 21 -1.55 -16.31 1.57
CA LEU A 21 -0.52 -15.35 1.96
C LEU A 21 -0.39 -14.12 1.04
N ASN A 22 -1.27 -13.98 0.04
CA ASN A 22 -1.18 -12.89 -0.95
C ASN A 22 -2.39 -11.94 -1.00
N ARG A 23 -3.30 -11.96 -0.01
CA ARG A 23 -4.51 -11.13 -0.07
C ARG A 23 -4.88 -10.49 1.27
N VAL A 24 -4.13 -9.47 1.69
CA VAL A 24 -4.71 -8.32 2.40
C VAL A 24 -5.17 -7.35 1.30
N PHE A 25 -6.27 -7.77 0.66
CA PHE A 25 -6.97 -7.30 -0.55
C PHE A 25 -6.52 -6.01 -1.29
N ASP A 26 -6.13 -6.20 -2.56
CA ASP A 26 -6.14 -5.25 -3.69
C ASP A 26 -5.15 -4.07 -3.74
N GLY A 27 -3.91 -4.24 -3.27
CA GLY A 27 -2.86 -3.21 -3.43
C GLY A 27 -2.44 -2.87 -4.87
N LEU A 28 -2.69 -3.74 -5.85
CA LEU A 28 -2.07 -3.63 -7.18
C LEU A 28 -3.00 -3.95 -8.37
N ASN A 29 -4.31 -4.07 -8.18
CA ASN A 29 -5.26 -4.18 -9.31
C ASN A 29 -5.55 -2.80 -9.92
N ALA A 30 -4.49 -2.03 -10.17
CA ALA A 30 -4.57 -0.76 -10.87
C ALA A 30 -4.26 -1.00 -12.35
N ALA A 31 -5.27 -0.79 -13.20
CA ALA A 31 -5.09 -0.74 -14.64
C ALA A 31 -4.82 0.71 -15.07
N CYS A 32 -4.05 0.88 -16.14
CA CYS A 32 -3.88 2.14 -16.85
C CYS A 32 -3.93 1.81 -18.33
N GLU A 33 -5.11 1.43 -18.82
CA GLU A 33 -5.28 0.90 -20.18
C GLU A 33 -6.28 1.75 -20.98
N THR A 34 -7.22 2.39 -20.29
CA THR A 34 -8.29 3.19 -20.90
C THR A 34 -8.23 4.65 -20.45
N PRO A 35 -8.85 5.58 -21.23
CA PRO A 35 -9.03 6.97 -20.79
C PRO A 35 -9.77 7.10 -19.46
N TYR A 36 -10.53 6.07 -19.09
CA TYR A 36 -11.30 6.02 -17.85
C TYR A 36 -10.49 5.52 -16.65
N ASP A 37 -9.43 4.76 -16.90
CA ASP A 37 -8.52 4.31 -15.86
C ASP A 37 -7.71 5.46 -15.28
N VAL A 38 -7.51 6.53 -16.04
CA VAL A 38 -7.00 7.79 -15.51
C VAL A 38 -7.93 8.30 -14.39
N PHE A 39 -9.25 8.20 -14.53
CA PHE A 39 -10.20 8.61 -13.48
C PHE A 39 -10.20 7.63 -12.30
N ASN A 40 -10.15 6.32 -12.56
CA ASN A 40 -10.14 5.32 -11.50
C ASN A 40 -8.83 5.36 -10.71
N SER A 41 -7.68 5.45 -11.37
CA SER A 41 -6.36 5.56 -10.74
C SER A 41 -6.19 6.88 -9.98
N LYS A 42 -6.68 8.00 -10.53
CA LYS A 42 -6.75 9.29 -9.80
C LYS A 42 -7.78 9.29 -8.67
N ARG A 43 -8.76 8.38 -8.65
CA ARG A 43 -9.65 8.19 -7.49
C ARG A 43 -9.07 7.20 -6.48
N ARG A 44 -8.26 6.24 -6.93
CA ARG A 44 -7.76 5.13 -6.12
C ARG A 44 -6.32 5.27 -5.62
N ASP A 45 -5.61 6.35 -5.98
CA ASP A 45 -4.20 6.61 -5.64
C ASP A 45 -3.33 5.35 -5.77
N VAL A 46 -2.72 5.15 -6.93
CA VAL A 46 -1.82 4.01 -7.12
C VAL A 46 -0.52 4.31 -6.39
N PHE A 47 -0.16 3.44 -5.46
CA PHE A 47 1.05 3.59 -4.67
C PHE A 47 1.64 2.23 -4.32
N ASN A 48 2.91 2.23 -3.94
CA ASN A 48 3.51 1.12 -3.23
C ASN A 48 4.45 1.63 -2.13
N PHE A 49 4.71 0.74 -1.16
CA PHE A 49 5.74 0.94 -0.17
C PHE A 49 6.98 0.11 -0.52
N THR A 50 8.16 0.70 -0.36
CA THR A 50 9.43 0.05 -0.66
C THR A 50 10.50 0.41 0.37
N ASN A 51 11.61 -0.33 0.35
CA ASN A 51 12.82 -0.05 1.12
C ASN A 51 12.59 0.26 2.61
N PRO A 52 11.87 -0.61 3.36
CA PRO A 52 11.65 -0.36 4.77
C PRO A 52 12.98 -0.40 5.54
N LEU A 53 13.22 0.62 6.36
CA LEU A 53 14.38 0.71 7.25
C LEU A 53 13.88 0.80 8.69
N VAL A 54 14.41 -0.08 9.55
CA VAL A 54 14.00 -0.15 10.95
C VAL A 54 15.16 0.21 11.87
N ASN A 55 14.95 1.27 12.64
CA ASN A 55 15.79 1.61 13.78
C ASN A 55 15.06 1.22 15.06
N SER A 56 15.78 0.64 16.02
CA SER A 56 15.18 0.17 17.26
C SER A 56 15.86 0.81 18.46
N SER A 57 15.04 1.30 19.39
CA SER A 57 15.44 1.78 20.71
C SER A 57 14.75 0.92 21.79
N GLN A 58 14.96 1.27 23.07
CA GLN A 58 14.21 0.65 24.17
C GLN A 58 12.72 0.97 24.01
N GLY A 59 11.89 -0.08 23.93
CA GLY A 59 10.44 0.01 23.83
C GLY A 59 9.88 0.35 22.43
N ASN A 60 10.63 1.04 21.56
CA ASN A 60 10.09 1.56 20.30
C ASN A 60 10.89 1.12 19.06
N LEU A 61 10.20 1.19 17.91
CA LEU A 61 10.76 1.10 16.57
C LEU A 61 10.48 2.39 15.81
N ALA A 62 11.49 2.93 15.15
CA ALA A 62 11.35 3.95 14.12
C ALA A 62 11.45 3.25 12.76
N ILE A 63 10.36 3.25 12.01
CA ILE A 63 10.23 2.61 10.70
C ILE A 63 10.17 3.71 9.65
N GLN A 64 11.16 3.77 8.78
CA GLN A 64 11.12 4.60 7.58
C GLN A 64 10.70 3.73 6.40
N VAL A 65 9.76 4.21 5.58
CA VAL A 65 9.36 3.56 4.33
C VAL A 65 9.45 4.57 3.19
N ASP A 66 9.90 4.11 2.03
CA ASP A 66 9.76 4.87 0.78
C ASP A 66 8.34 4.64 0.25
N VAL A 67 7.67 5.72 -0.16
CA VAL A 67 6.32 5.72 -0.71
C VAL A 67 6.41 6.23 -2.15
N ASN A 68 6.15 5.33 -3.09
CA ASN A 68 6.12 5.66 -4.51
C ASN A 68 4.67 5.91 -4.90
N LEU A 69 4.38 7.11 -5.36
CA LEU A 69 3.06 7.48 -5.88
C LEU A 69 3.10 7.44 -7.40
N PHE A 70 2.09 6.84 -8.00
CA PHE A 70 1.97 6.71 -9.45
C PHE A 70 0.73 7.43 -9.96
N GLU A 71 0.85 8.02 -11.15
CA GLU A 71 -0.26 8.63 -11.88
C GLU A 71 -0.40 7.96 -13.24
N CYS A 72 -1.63 7.58 -13.58
CA CYS A 72 -1.95 7.14 -14.93
C CYS A 72 -2.11 8.37 -15.82
N ILE A 73 -1.29 8.47 -16.86
CA ILE A 73 -1.36 9.53 -17.87
C ILE A 73 -1.50 8.93 -19.27
N GLN A 74 -1.98 9.73 -20.21
CA GLN A 74 -1.87 9.42 -21.63
C GLN A 74 -0.57 10.03 -22.16
N ASP A 75 0.31 9.21 -22.73
CA ASP A 75 1.55 9.61 -23.37
C ASP A 75 1.66 8.92 -24.74
N ASN A 76 1.84 9.71 -25.81
CA ASN A 76 1.94 9.22 -27.19
C ASN A 76 0.88 8.15 -27.58
N ASP A 77 -0.39 8.42 -27.26
CA ASP A 77 -1.55 7.54 -27.50
C ASP A 77 -1.62 6.25 -26.65
N GLU A 78 -0.67 6.05 -25.72
CA GLU A 78 -0.69 4.96 -24.75
C GLU A 78 -0.99 5.46 -23.33
N PHE A 79 -1.60 4.60 -22.51
CA PHE A 79 -1.83 4.88 -21.10
C PHE A 79 -0.70 4.24 -20.27
N VAL A 80 0.01 5.05 -19.49
CA VAL A 80 1.16 4.61 -18.70
C VAL A 80 1.13 5.18 -17.29
N PHE A 81 1.62 4.39 -16.33
CA PHE A 81 1.88 4.88 -14.98
C PHE A 81 3.22 5.60 -14.94
N ILE A 82 3.19 6.87 -14.55
CA ILE A 82 4.38 7.66 -14.26
C ILE A 82 4.55 7.86 -12.76
N PHE A 83 5.79 8.01 -12.34
CA PHE A 83 6.14 8.32 -10.97
C PHE A 83 5.87 9.79 -10.64
N ARG A 84 5.25 10.05 -9.50
CA ARG A 84 5.08 11.40 -8.97
C ARG A 84 6.18 11.74 -7.96
N ASN A 85 6.85 12.85 -8.20
CA ASN A 85 7.86 13.42 -7.30
C ASN A 85 7.41 14.77 -6.68
N ASN A 86 6.13 15.11 -6.76
CA ASN A 86 5.55 16.27 -6.12
C ASN A 86 4.11 15.98 -5.66
N LEU A 87 3.56 16.89 -4.84
CA LEU A 87 2.18 16.81 -4.34
C LEU A 87 1.26 17.82 -5.02
N ASP A 88 1.62 18.26 -6.23
CA ASP A 88 0.88 19.30 -6.94
C ASP A 88 -0.57 18.85 -7.22
N PRO A 89 -1.51 19.80 -7.35
CA PRO A 89 -2.90 19.49 -7.65
C PRO A 89 -3.02 18.72 -8.96
N ILE A 90 -3.95 17.75 -9.00
CA ILE A 90 -4.19 16.94 -10.19
C ILE A 90 -5.49 17.39 -10.84
N SER A 91 -5.42 17.73 -12.13
CA SER A 91 -6.62 18.02 -12.92
C SER A 91 -7.00 16.82 -13.80
N TYR A 92 -8.31 16.63 -13.99
CA TYR A 92 -8.85 15.63 -14.92
C TYR A 92 -10.22 16.06 -15.45
N LYS A 93 -10.57 15.62 -16.67
CA LYS A 93 -11.91 15.86 -17.24
C LYS A 93 -12.94 14.90 -16.65
N THR A 94 -14.22 15.24 -16.61
CA THR A 94 -15.27 14.29 -16.27
C THR A 94 -15.43 13.23 -17.36
N TYR A 95 -16.10 12.10 -17.06
CA TYR A 95 -16.34 11.00 -18.02
C TYR A 95 -16.99 11.49 -19.34
N ASP A 96 -17.86 12.49 -19.25
CA ASP A 96 -18.54 13.11 -20.39
C ASP A 96 -17.71 14.23 -21.07
N GLY A 97 -16.51 14.51 -20.58
CA GLY A 97 -15.57 15.49 -21.12
C GLY A 97 -15.94 16.96 -20.89
N LYS A 98 -17.03 17.25 -20.16
CA LYS A 98 -17.61 18.60 -20.09
C LYS A 98 -17.04 19.49 -18.99
N ALA A 99 -16.57 18.90 -17.89
CA ALA A 99 -16.01 19.65 -16.76
C ALA A 99 -14.59 19.20 -16.48
N THR A 100 -13.74 20.13 -16.04
CA THR A 100 -12.43 19.82 -15.46
C THR A 100 -12.54 19.89 -13.95
N ILE A 101 -12.18 18.80 -13.27
CA ILE A 101 -12.10 18.71 -11.82
C ILE A 101 -10.64 18.81 -11.41
N THR A 102 -10.33 19.71 -10.48
CA THR A 102 -9.02 19.83 -9.86
C THR A 102 -9.08 19.23 -8.46
N ARG A 103 -8.22 18.26 -8.21
CA ARG A 103 -8.05 17.57 -6.92
C ARG A 103 -6.83 18.16 -6.20
N PHE A 104 -7.03 18.56 -4.96
CA PHE A 104 -5.97 18.98 -4.05
C PHE A 104 -5.87 17.97 -2.93
N ASP A 105 -4.68 17.39 -2.74
CA ASP A 105 -4.44 16.46 -1.65
C ASP A 105 -3.96 17.28 -0.44
N THR A 106 -4.89 17.60 0.46
CA THR A 106 -4.63 18.49 1.61
C THR A 106 -3.86 17.80 2.73
N THR A 107 -4.05 16.48 2.86
CA THR A 107 -3.32 15.64 3.81
C THR A 107 -2.88 14.36 3.11
N LYS A 108 -1.63 13.94 3.34
CA LYS A 108 -1.11 12.64 2.94
C LYS A 108 -0.23 12.07 4.03
N LEU A 109 -0.59 10.87 4.49
CA LEU A 109 0.10 10.21 5.58
C LEU A 109 0.07 8.69 5.41
N VAL A 110 1.07 8.04 5.96
CA VAL A 110 1.08 6.59 6.15
C VAL A 110 0.57 6.33 7.56
N ARG A 111 -0.34 5.37 7.73
CA ARG A 111 -0.82 4.94 9.07
C ARG A 111 -0.37 3.52 9.33
N ALA A 112 -0.06 3.25 10.59
CA ALA A 112 0.18 1.90 11.08
C ALA A 112 -0.98 1.46 11.99
N PHE A 113 -1.39 0.20 11.87
CA PHE A 113 -2.53 -0.37 12.60
C PHE A 113 -2.12 -1.50 13.53
N SER A 114 -2.72 -1.54 14.72
CA SER A 114 -2.68 -2.71 15.60
C SER A 114 -3.67 -3.80 15.15
N ILE A 115 -3.62 -4.97 15.80
CA ILE A 115 -4.59 -6.07 15.59
C ILE A 115 -6.05 -5.69 15.86
N GLU A 116 -6.28 -4.69 16.70
CA GLU A 116 -7.62 -4.16 16.97
C GLU A 116 -8.07 -3.14 15.91
N ASN A 117 -7.28 -2.95 14.85
CA ASN A 117 -7.43 -1.91 13.82
C ASN A 117 -7.37 -0.48 14.36
N GLY A 118 -6.81 -0.28 15.55
CA GLY A 118 -6.49 1.05 16.08
C GLY A 118 -5.26 1.62 15.37
N ILE A 119 -5.30 2.90 15.00
CA ILE A 119 -4.13 3.60 14.46
C ILE A 119 -3.13 3.79 15.61
N VAL A 120 -1.95 3.17 15.48
CA VAL A 120 -0.88 3.23 16.50
C VAL A 120 0.24 4.20 16.14
N SER A 121 0.35 4.57 14.87
CA SER A 121 1.31 5.57 14.41
C SER A 121 0.86 6.21 13.10
N THR A 122 1.28 7.45 12.88
CA THR A 122 1.10 8.16 11.61
C THR A 122 2.41 8.82 11.20
N GLY A 123 2.72 8.79 9.91
CA GLY A 123 3.91 9.41 9.34
C GLY A 123 3.52 10.28 8.15
N THR A 124 3.82 11.57 8.23
CA THR A 124 3.61 12.50 7.11
C THR A 124 4.59 12.19 5.98
N LEU A 125 4.13 12.34 4.73
CA LEU A 125 5.02 12.24 3.58
C LEU A 125 5.99 13.43 3.53
N THR A 126 7.26 13.12 3.42
CA THR A 126 8.33 14.08 3.15
C THR A 126 8.95 13.79 1.79
N LEU A 127 9.22 14.84 1.01
CA LEU A 127 9.86 14.68 -0.30
C LEU A 127 11.32 14.23 -0.13
N ALA A 128 11.73 13.25 -0.93
CA ALA A 128 13.10 12.76 -1.02
C ALA A 128 13.57 12.77 -2.49
N GLU A 129 14.86 12.51 -2.74
CA GLU A 129 15.43 12.50 -4.10
C GLU A 129 14.69 11.55 -5.07
N LYS A 130 14.10 10.47 -4.54
CA LYS A 130 13.32 9.49 -5.30
C LYS A 130 11.98 9.23 -4.61
N GLY A 131 11.06 10.19 -4.71
CA GLY A 131 9.68 10.06 -4.22
C GLY A 131 9.47 10.59 -2.83
N PHE A 132 8.66 9.88 -2.06
CA PHE A 132 8.30 10.29 -0.71
C PHE A 132 8.84 9.31 0.32
N LYS A 133 9.05 9.81 1.53
CA LYS A 133 9.37 9.00 2.70
C LYS A 133 8.39 9.31 3.81
N ALA A 134 8.03 8.27 4.55
CA ALA A 134 7.31 8.40 5.80
C ALA A 134 8.13 7.77 6.93
N LEU A 135 8.16 8.45 8.07
CA LEU A 135 8.74 7.94 9.30
C LEU A 135 7.62 7.67 10.30
N LEU A 136 7.52 6.42 10.75
CA LEU A 136 6.55 5.94 11.73
C LEU A 136 7.29 5.56 13.01
N ASN A 137 6.81 6.05 14.16
CA ASN A 137 7.33 5.63 15.46
C ASN A 137 6.28 4.73 16.13
N ILE A 138 6.63 3.48 16.36
CA ILE A 138 5.70 2.41 16.78
C ILE A 138 6.24 1.77 18.06
N SER A 139 5.37 1.56 19.06
CA SER A 139 5.75 0.77 20.23
C SER A 139 5.92 -0.69 19.83
N LYS A 140 6.92 -1.36 20.39
CA LYS A 140 7.12 -2.81 20.17
C LYS A 140 5.92 -3.63 20.64
N SER A 141 5.14 -3.11 21.60
CA SER A 141 3.91 -3.76 22.09
C SER A 141 2.78 -3.76 21.06
N ASP A 142 2.83 -2.86 20.08
CA ASP A 142 1.77 -2.73 19.07
C ASP A 142 2.00 -3.67 17.87
N LEU A 143 3.22 -4.24 17.78
CA LEU A 143 3.58 -5.21 16.76
C LEU A 143 2.90 -6.54 17.03
N GLN A 144 2.52 -7.20 15.95
CA GLN A 144 1.84 -8.49 16.01
C GLN A 144 2.84 -9.61 15.77
N GLU A 145 2.71 -10.72 16.49
CA GLU A 145 3.54 -11.90 16.25
C GLU A 145 3.23 -12.49 14.87
N ASN A 146 4.29 -12.81 14.11
CA ASN A 146 4.13 -13.43 12.81
C ASN A 146 3.83 -14.93 12.97
N THR A 147 2.55 -15.28 12.83
CA THR A 147 2.07 -16.66 12.85
C THR A 147 1.84 -17.25 11.45
N PHE A 148 2.17 -16.50 10.39
CA PHE A 148 1.98 -16.92 9.00
C PHE A 148 3.07 -17.91 8.60
N THR A 149 2.73 -19.20 8.53
CA THR A 149 3.70 -20.27 8.25
C THR A 149 4.51 -20.03 6.96
N GLY A 150 3.86 -19.58 5.88
CA GLY A 150 4.51 -19.32 4.59
C GLY A 150 5.22 -17.96 4.47
N ALA A 151 5.30 -17.18 5.56
CA ALA A 151 6.11 -15.98 5.65
C ALA A 151 6.91 -15.95 6.96
N SER A 152 7.13 -17.11 7.58
CA SER A 152 7.81 -17.22 8.88
C SER A 152 9.26 -16.73 8.81
N GLU A 153 9.88 -16.85 7.64
CA GLU A 153 11.20 -16.33 7.32
C GLU A 153 11.23 -14.82 7.12
N LYS A 154 10.08 -14.17 6.92
CA LYS A 154 10.04 -12.74 6.62
C LYS A 154 10.33 -11.85 7.83
N GLY A 155 10.03 -12.34 9.03
CA GLY A 155 10.20 -11.62 10.28
C GLY A 155 9.49 -12.33 11.43
N SER A 156 9.85 -11.99 12.67
CA SER A 156 9.17 -12.54 13.85
C SER A 156 7.87 -11.81 14.18
N HIS A 157 7.72 -10.58 13.70
CA HIS A 157 6.56 -9.74 13.93
C HIS A 157 6.11 -9.08 12.63
N TYR A 158 4.94 -8.45 12.65
CA TYR A 158 4.46 -7.60 11.56
C TYR A 158 3.65 -6.41 12.08
N ILE A 159 3.49 -5.42 11.20
CA ILE A 159 2.58 -4.30 11.36
C ILE A 159 1.92 -4.03 10.01
N ASP A 160 0.64 -3.65 10.00
CA ASP A 160 -0.09 -3.32 8.79
C ASP A 160 -0.06 -1.81 8.56
N LEU A 161 0.23 -1.40 7.33
CA LEU A 161 0.38 -0.01 6.90
C LEU A 161 -0.64 0.33 5.82
N ASP A 162 -1.20 1.54 5.85
CA ASP A 162 -1.96 2.08 4.73
C ASP A 162 -1.47 3.46 4.31
N PHE A 163 -1.94 3.88 3.14
CA PHE A 163 -1.81 5.25 2.69
C PHE A 163 -3.17 5.96 2.80
N TYR A 164 -3.21 7.02 3.61
CA TYR A 164 -4.40 7.83 3.83
C TYR A 164 -4.23 9.24 3.26
N SER A 165 -5.30 9.73 2.65
CA SER A 165 -5.35 11.07 2.11
C SER A 165 -6.69 11.76 2.39
N ILE A 166 -6.62 13.07 2.61
CA ILE A 166 -7.79 13.96 2.57
C ILE A 166 -7.66 14.79 1.30
N ARG A 167 -8.74 14.87 0.54
CA ARG A 167 -8.77 15.46 -0.79
C ARG A 167 -9.88 16.48 -0.88
N SER A 168 -9.62 17.62 -1.50
CA SER A 168 -10.63 18.62 -1.86
C SER A 168 -10.75 18.70 -3.38
N PHE A 169 -11.96 18.86 -3.88
CA PHE A 169 -12.25 18.86 -5.32
C PHE A 169 -12.86 20.19 -5.75
N PHE A 170 -12.39 20.75 -6.86
CA PHE A 170 -12.87 22.03 -7.38
C PHE A 170 -13.21 21.94 -8.87
N HIS A 171 -14.18 22.74 -9.32
CA HIS A 171 -14.45 23.00 -10.72
C HIS A 171 -14.57 24.51 -10.95
N ASN A 172 -13.64 25.11 -11.70
CA ASN A 172 -13.60 26.57 -11.94
C ASN A 172 -13.84 27.38 -10.65
N ASP A 173 -13.05 27.07 -9.61
CA ASP A 173 -13.09 27.68 -8.27
C ASP A 173 -14.34 27.36 -7.41
N VAL A 174 -15.29 26.56 -7.91
CA VAL A 174 -16.40 26.03 -7.10
C VAL A 174 -15.91 24.81 -6.32
N ASP A 175 -15.98 24.87 -4.99
CA ASP A 175 -15.73 23.74 -4.09
C ASP A 175 -16.82 22.68 -4.26
N LEU A 176 -16.42 21.47 -4.61
CA LEU A 176 -17.30 20.30 -4.78
C LEU A 176 -17.31 19.40 -3.53
N GLY A 177 -16.57 19.80 -2.49
CA GLY A 177 -16.43 19.09 -1.23
C GLY A 177 -15.11 18.34 -1.10
N SER A 178 -15.01 17.61 0.01
CA SER A 178 -13.84 16.81 0.35
C SER A 178 -14.18 15.32 0.47
N SER A 179 -13.15 14.50 0.34
CA SER A 179 -13.23 13.05 0.54
C SER A 179 -12.01 12.57 1.31
N GLU A 180 -12.28 11.72 2.29
CA GLU A 180 -11.25 10.93 2.96
C GLU A 180 -11.10 9.59 2.24
N VAL A 181 -9.87 9.23 1.92
CA VAL A 181 -9.58 7.98 1.22
C VAL A 181 -8.48 7.23 1.95
N SER A 182 -8.82 6.01 2.34
CA SER A 182 -7.91 4.98 2.83
C SER A 182 -7.60 4.05 1.66
N SER A 183 -6.33 3.87 1.36
CA SER A 183 -5.89 3.03 0.25
C SER A 183 -5.65 1.59 0.73
N ALA A 184 -5.12 0.73 -0.14
CA ALA A 184 -4.83 -0.66 0.21
C ALA A 184 -3.88 -0.79 1.42
N ILE A 185 -3.99 -1.91 2.12
CA ILE A 185 -3.17 -2.21 3.30
C ILE A 185 -2.01 -3.11 2.90
N TYR A 186 -0.80 -2.73 3.31
CA TYR A 186 0.45 -3.46 3.11
C TYR A 186 0.97 -3.96 4.45
N ARG A 187 1.30 -5.25 4.52
CA ARG A 187 1.90 -5.84 5.71
C ARG A 187 3.41 -5.69 5.67
N LEU A 188 3.99 -5.08 6.69
CA LEU A 188 5.43 -5.01 6.88
C LEU A 188 5.87 -6.05 7.92
N PHE A 189 6.62 -7.06 7.50
CA PHE A 189 7.24 -8.03 8.39
C PHE A 189 8.55 -7.49 8.94
N ILE A 190 8.83 -7.76 10.21
CA ILE A 190 9.98 -7.21 10.95
C ILE A 190 10.63 -8.33 11.77
N ASP A 191 11.93 -8.54 11.59
CA ASP A 191 12.74 -9.32 12.50
C ASP A 191 13.34 -8.41 13.58
N LEU A 192 12.84 -8.53 14.80
CA LEU A 192 13.29 -7.69 15.92
C LEU A 192 14.76 -7.91 16.33
N LYS A 193 15.36 -9.06 16.00
CA LYS A 193 16.78 -9.34 16.32
C LYS A 193 17.70 -8.75 15.28
N THR A 194 17.42 -8.97 14.00
CA THR A 194 18.29 -8.51 12.90
C THR A 194 17.94 -7.12 12.39
N LYS A 195 16.79 -6.57 12.81
CA LYS A 195 16.21 -5.30 12.34
C LYS A 195 15.95 -5.26 10.84
N LYS A 196 15.91 -6.43 10.19
CA LYS A 196 15.47 -6.56 8.80
C LYS A 196 13.96 -6.39 8.75
N ALA A 197 13.49 -5.74 7.69
CA ALA A 197 12.07 -5.61 7.41
C ALA A 197 11.81 -5.78 5.91
N GLN A 198 10.64 -6.27 5.57
CA GLN A 198 10.22 -6.50 4.19
C GLN A 198 8.69 -6.64 4.10
N PHE A 199 8.14 -6.24 2.96
CA PHE A 199 6.74 -6.44 2.61
C PHE A 199 6.50 -7.88 2.10
#